data_AF-A0A2W1JU83-F1
#
_entry.id   AF-A0A2W1JU83-F1
#
_cell.length_a   1.000
_cell.length_b   1.000
_cell.length_c   1.000
_cell.angle_alpha   90.00
_cell.angle_beta   90.00
_cell.angle_gamma   90.00
#
_symmetry.space_group_name_H-M   'P 1'
#
loop_
_entity.id
_entity.type
_entity.pdbx_description
1 polymer ?
#
loop_
_entity_poly.entity_id
_entity_poly.type
_entity_poly.pdbx_seq_one_letter_code
_entity_poly.pdbx_strand_id
1 'polypeptide(L)'
;MFGLPIIFQIFIMTSMFADVDANGNPNPETFFNFFKLFPIIMFLYTGLFYGWFWSIANGLQKFIPAENRLKLKKFRIFFFIPLIYILFFVVIIGTTFYGISTGDNAVGGIVGKMLFVILPLHLFSMFCMFYQLYFTSKTIKTAELKRKVTFSDHMGEFFMIWFFPIGIWVIQPKINRIVNGENTTDKNV
;
A
#
# COMPACT_ATOMS: atom_id res chain seq x y z
N MET A 1 -1.39 -5.11 -13.88
CA MET A 1 -1.72 -3.69 -13.63
C MET A 1 -0.69 -2.97 -12.73
N PHE A 2 -0.02 -3.64 -11.79
CA PHE A 2 0.93 -2.98 -10.87
C PHE A 2 2.36 -2.71 -11.41
N GLY A 3 2.76 -3.31 -12.54
CA GLY A 3 4.11 -3.10 -13.09
C GLY A 3 4.34 -1.70 -13.67
N LEU A 4 3.30 -1.11 -14.29
CA LEU A 4 3.40 0.20 -14.95
C LEU A 4 3.72 1.35 -13.97
N PRO A 5 3.03 1.49 -12.82
CA PRO A 5 3.38 2.52 -11.83
C PRO A 5 4.81 2.42 -11.31
N ILE A 6 5.35 1.19 -11.18
CA ILE A 6 6.66 0.95 -10.58
C ILE A 6 7.77 1.23 -11.58
N ILE A 7 7.61 0.81 -12.84
CA ILE A 7 8.54 1.18 -13.91
C ILE A 7 8.57 2.69 -14.07
N PHE A 8 7.39 3.33 -14.03
CA PHE A 8 7.29 4.78 -14.07
C PHE A 8 8.00 5.43 -12.87
N GLN A 9 7.80 4.94 -11.64
CA GLN A 9 8.47 5.46 -10.46
C GLN A 9 10.01 5.30 -10.53
N ILE A 10 10.51 4.14 -10.97
CA ILE A 10 11.95 3.90 -11.14
C ILE A 10 12.52 4.86 -12.18
N PHE A 11 11.87 4.98 -13.34
CA PHE A 11 12.28 5.91 -14.40
C PHE A 11 12.39 7.34 -13.88
N ILE A 12 11.38 7.81 -13.15
CA ILE A 12 11.35 9.14 -12.55
C ILE A 12 12.51 9.33 -11.56
N MET A 13 12.73 8.37 -10.65
CA MET A 13 13.83 8.45 -9.69
C MET A 13 15.20 8.48 -10.40
N THR A 14 15.42 7.62 -11.39
CA THR A 14 16.67 7.60 -12.16
C THR A 14 16.89 8.89 -12.92
N SER A 15 15.84 9.46 -13.52
CA SER A 15 15.94 10.73 -14.26
C SER A 15 16.34 11.91 -13.36
N MET A 16 15.89 11.91 -12.10
CA MET A 16 16.28 12.92 -11.11
C MET A 16 17.76 12.85 -10.73
N PHE A 17 18.32 11.64 -10.60
CA PHE A 17 19.74 11.46 -10.29
C PHE A 17 20.65 11.62 -11.51
N ALA A 18 20.11 11.48 -12.72
CA ALA A 18 20.85 11.69 -13.95
C ALA A 18 20.99 13.18 -14.32
N ASP A 19 20.05 14.03 -13.89
CA ASP A 19 20.06 15.47 -14.14
C ASP A 19 20.84 16.22 -13.05
N VAL A 20 22.17 16.19 -13.19
CA VAL A 20 23.11 16.86 -12.28
C VAL A 20 23.78 18.06 -12.94
N ASP A 21 23.98 19.13 -12.16
CA ASP A 21 24.70 20.32 -12.57
C ASP A 21 26.22 20.06 -12.71
N ALA A 22 26.96 21.09 -13.12
CA ALA A 22 28.41 21.01 -13.27
C ALA A 22 29.17 20.68 -11.98
N ASN A 23 28.53 20.81 -10.82
CA ASN A 23 29.08 20.49 -9.50
C ASN A 23 28.65 19.10 -9.00
N GLY A 24 27.86 18.34 -9.79
CA GLY A 24 27.32 17.04 -9.42
C GLY A 24 26.09 17.12 -8.51
N ASN A 25 25.49 18.30 -8.32
CA ASN A 25 24.25 18.45 -7.55
C ASN A 25 23.03 18.23 -8.44
N PRO A 26 21.95 17.60 -7.95
CA PRO A 26 20.70 17.52 -8.70
C PRO A 26 20.20 18.92 -9.08
N ASN A 27 19.77 19.09 -10.33
CA ASN A 27 19.20 20.37 -10.78
C ASN A 27 17.97 20.74 -9.93
N PRO A 28 17.96 21.91 -9.25
CA PRO A 28 16.88 22.32 -8.37
C PRO A 28 15.52 22.40 -9.07
N GLU A 29 15.47 22.84 -10.33
CA GLU A 29 14.22 22.99 -11.08
C GLU A 29 13.55 21.62 -11.32
N THR A 30 14.35 20.66 -11.78
CA THR A 30 13.93 19.27 -12.00
C THR A 30 13.47 18.63 -10.68
N PHE A 31 14.22 18.85 -9.60
CA PHE A 31 13.84 18.41 -8.25
C PHE A 31 12.47 18.97 -7.83
N PHE A 32 12.26 20.29 -7.90
CA PHE A 32 10.97 20.90 -7.51
C PHE A 32 9.79 20.43 -8.36
N ASN A 33 9.99 20.19 -9.66
CA ASN A 33 8.95 19.66 -10.53
C ASN A 33 8.54 18.23 -10.13
N PHE A 34 9.49 17.39 -9.69
CA PHE A 34 9.15 16.08 -9.13
C PHE A 34 8.35 16.16 -7.83
N PHE A 35 8.71 17.08 -6.92
CA PHE A 35 7.96 17.27 -5.68
C PHE A 35 6.50 17.68 -5.92
N LYS A 36 6.21 18.39 -7.01
CA LYS A 36 4.81 18.71 -7.40
C LYS A 36 4.05 17.48 -7.91
N LEU A 37 4.72 16.58 -8.64
CA LEU A 37 4.12 15.35 -9.17
C LEU A 37 3.98 14.25 -8.12
N PHE A 38 4.83 14.26 -7.10
CA PHE A 38 4.92 13.20 -6.10
C PHE A 38 3.58 12.89 -5.39
N PRO A 39 2.81 13.86 -4.86
CA PRO A 39 1.53 13.58 -4.23
C PRO A 39 0.53 12.89 -5.17
N ILE A 40 0.50 13.29 -6.45
CA ILE A 40 -0.39 12.72 -7.46
C ILE A 40 -0.06 11.24 -7.69
N ILE A 41 1.22 10.92 -7.89
CA ILE A 41 1.70 9.55 -8.06
C ILE A 41 1.40 8.72 -6.81
N MET A 42 1.64 9.29 -5.62
CA MET A 42 1.37 8.64 -4.34
C MET A 42 -0.12 8.34 -4.17
N PHE A 43 -1.02 9.27 -4.52
CA PHE A 43 -2.47 9.04 -4.49
C PHE A 43 -2.90 7.92 -5.44
N LEU A 44 -2.38 7.91 -6.68
CA LEU A 44 -2.68 6.85 -7.65
C LEU A 44 -2.20 5.49 -7.15
N TYR A 45 -0.97 5.41 -6.64
CA TYR A 45 -0.40 4.17 -6.11
C TYR A 45 -1.17 3.68 -4.88
N THR A 46 -1.45 4.58 -3.93
CA THR A 46 -2.22 4.27 -2.72
C THR A 46 -3.63 3.80 -3.08
N GLY A 47 -4.31 4.51 -3.98
CA GLY A 47 -5.65 4.13 -4.45
C GLY A 47 -5.66 2.75 -5.10
N LEU A 48 -4.68 2.45 -5.95
CA LEU A 48 -4.56 1.14 -6.59
C LEU A 48 -4.27 0.03 -5.56
N PHE A 49 -3.33 0.26 -4.66
CA PHE A 49 -2.95 -0.71 -3.63
C PHE A 49 -4.12 -0.99 -2.68
N TYR A 50 -4.66 0.03 -2.00
CA TYR A 50 -5.78 -0.15 -1.07
C TYR A 50 -7.07 -0.58 -1.77
N GLY A 51 -7.32 -0.12 -3.00
CA GLY A 51 -8.43 -0.61 -3.82
C GLY A 51 -8.34 -2.11 -4.06
N TRP A 52 -7.15 -2.65 -4.27
CA TRP A 52 -6.91 -4.08 -4.40
C TRP A 52 -7.14 -4.85 -3.09
N PHE A 53 -6.67 -4.35 -1.94
CA PHE A 53 -7.00 -4.93 -0.63
C PHE A 53 -8.51 -4.99 -0.41
N TRP A 54 -9.21 -3.89 -0.70
CA TRP A 54 -10.65 -3.80 -0.54
C TRP A 54 -11.38 -4.79 -1.45
N SER A 55 -10.95 -4.90 -2.69
CA SER A 55 -11.50 -5.82 -3.70
C SER A 55 -11.36 -7.27 -3.25
N ILE A 56 -10.21 -7.67 -2.71
CA ILE A 56 -10.01 -9.04 -2.22
C ILE A 56 -10.84 -9.29 -0.96
N ALA A 57 -10.71 -8.41 0.04
CA ALA A 57 -11.34 -8.60 1.33
C ALA A 57 -12.86 -8.70 1.23
N ASN A 58 -13.51 -7.87 0.41
CA ASN A 58 -14.96 -7.92 0.20
C ASN A 58 -15.35 -8.89 -0.94
N GLY A 59 -14.64 -8.85 -2.06
CA GLY A 59 -14.99 -9.56 -3.28
C GLY A 59 -14.84 -11.08 -3.17
N LEU A 60 -13.90 -11.58 -2.38
CA LEU A 60 -13.74 -13.02 -2.17
C LEU A 60 -14.70 -13.62 -1.15
N GLN A 61 -15.40 -12.82 -0.33
CA GLN A 61 -16.35 -13.35 0.68
C GLN A 61 -17.46 -14.20 0.06
N LYS A 62 -17.85 -13.93 -1.19
CA LYS A 62 -18.89 -14.71 -1.88
C LYS A 62 -18.45 -16.13 -2.24
N PHE A 63 -17.14 -16.39 -2.34
CA PHE A 63 -16.57 -17.71 -2.61
C PHE A 63 -16.25 -18.50 -1.34
N ILE A 64 -16.48 -17.90 -0.16
CA ILE A 64 -16.27 -18.52 1.15
C ILE A 64 -17.62 -19.10 1.65
N PRO A 65 -17.66 -20.37 2.09
CA PRO A 65 -18.85 -20.97 2.71
C PRO A 65 -19.36 -20.14 3.89
N ALA A 66 -20.68 -20.09 4.08
CA ALA A 66 -21.33 -19.23 5.07
C ALA A 66 -20.79 -19.42 6.49
N GLU A 67 -20.47 -20.66 6.89
CA GLU A 67 -19.90 -20.98 8.21
C GLU A 67 -18.51 -20.36 8.44
N ASN A 68 -17.74 -20.16 7.37
CA ASN A 68 -16.34 -19.75 7.40
C ASN A 68 -16.13 -18.28 6.97
N ARG A 69 -17.22 -17.53 6.72
CA ARG A 69 -17.15 -16.13 6.30
C ARG A 69 -16.47 -15.24 7.34
N LEU A 70 -15.64 -14.32 6.86
CA LEU A 70 -14.83 -13.47 7.73
C LEU A 70 -15.58 -12.19 8.09
N LYS A 71 -15.41 -11.73 9.33
CA LYS A 71 -16.04 -10.49 9.82
C LYS A 71 -15.30 -9.26 9.29
N LEU A 72 -15.93 -8.52 8.38
CA LEU A 72 -15.33 -7.35 7.71
C LEU A 72 -15.28 -6.08 8.57
N LYS A 73 -16.00 -6.01 9.71
CA LYS A 73 -16.10 -4.78 10.51
C LYS A 73 -14.72 -4.25 10.96
N LYS A 74 -13.87 -5.13 11.49
CA LYS A 74 -12.51 -4.77 11.93
C LYS A 74 -11.60 -4.38 10.76
N PHE A 75 -11.68 -5.11 9.65
CA PHE A 75 -11.00 -4.77 8.40
C PHE A 75 -11.31 -3.36 7.95
N ARG A 76 -12.60 -3.00 7.85
CA ARG A 76 -13.03 -1.66 7.40
C ARG A 76 -12.52 -0.54 8.30
N ILE A 77 -12.54 -0.73 9.62
CA ILE A 77 -12.00 0.28 10.56
C ILE A 77 -10.50 0.47 10.36
N PHE A 78 -9.72 -0.61 10.37
CA PHE A 78 -8.28 -0.55 10.18
C PHE A 78 -7.85 -0.18 8.76
N PHE A 79 -8.76 -0.24 7.77
CA PHE A 79 -8.50 0.15 6.39
C PHE A 79 -8.41 1.67 6.24
N PHE A 80 -9.32 2.41 6.88
CA PHE A 80 -9.37 3.86 6.75
C PHE A 80 -8.33 4.59 7.59
N ILE A 81 -7.84 4.00 8.69
CA ILE A 81 -6.85 4.64 9.57
C ILE A 81 -5.57 5.01 8.80
N PRO A 82 -4.92 4.09 8.06
CA PRO A 82 -3.75 4.43 7.25
C PRO A 82 -4.03 5.46 6.15
N LEU A 83 -5.21 5.42 5.52
CA LEU A 83 -5.57 6.38 4.47
C LEU A 83 -5.69 7.81 5.01
N ILE A 84 -6.34 7.96 6.17
CA ILE A 84 -6.45 9.25 6.87
C ILE A 84 -5.06 9.74 7.30
N TYR A 85 -4.23 8.82 7.82
CA TYR A 85 -2.85 9.15 8.20
C TYR A 85 -2.02 9.63 7.00
N ILE A 86 -2.11 8.96 5.85
CA ILE A 86 -1.41 9.36 4.62
C ILE A 86 -1.87 10.74 4.16
N LEU A 87 -3.18 11.01 4.18
CA LEU A 87 -3.72 12.33 3.83
C LEU A 87 -3.19 13.43 4.76
N PHE A 88 -3.22 13.17 6.07
CA PHE A 88 -2.67 14.08 7.08
C PHE A 88 -1.18 14.36 6.84
N PHE A 89 -0.40 13.31 6.51
CA PHE A 89 1.02 13.41 6.24
C PHE A 89 1.33 14.25 4.98
N VAL A 90 0.55 14.07 3.90
CA VAL A 90 0.68 14.89 2.67
C VAL A 90 0.44 16.37 2.97
N VAL A 91 -0.57 16.68 3.79
CA VAL A 91 -0.87 18.07 4.16
C VAL A 91 0.28 18.69 4.95
N ILE A 92 0.84 17.98 5.93
CA ILE A 92 2.00 18.45 6.72
C ILE A 92 3.20 18.71 5.83
N ILE A 93 3.53 17.77 4.93
CA ILE A 93 4.65 17.95 4.00
C ILE A 93 4.39 19.16 3.10
N GLY A 94 3.20 19.26 2.51
CA GLY A 94 2.85 20.37 1.62
C GLY A 94 2.99 21.74 2.29
N THR A 95 2.50 21.90 3.53
CA THR A 95 2.62 23.16 4.27
C THR A 95 4.07 23.45 4.68
N THR A 96 4.85 22.43 5.02
CA THR A 96 6.27 22.55 5.36
C THR A 96 7.09 23.05 4.17
N PHE A 97 6.93 22.42 3.01
CA PHE A 97 7.62 22.82 1.78
C PHE A 97 7.20 24.22 1.31
N TYR A 98 5.91 24.55 1.43
CA TYR A 98 5.42 25.90 1.15
C TYR A 98 6.08 26.93 2.07
N GLY A 99 6.09 26.71 3.39
CA GLY A 99 6.73 27.62 4.35
C GLY A 99 8.23 27.83 4.10
N ILE A 100 8.95 26.76 3.77
CA ILE A 100 10.38 26.84 3.37
C ILE A 100 10.53 27.71 2.11
N SER A 101 9.67 27.52 1.11
CA SER A 101 9.75 28.29 -0.15
C SER A 101 9.48 29.79 0.03
N THR A 102 8.70 30.16 1.05
CA THR A 102 8.39 31.56 1.38
C THR A 102 9.36 32.17 2.41
N GLY A 103 10.34 31.41 2.90
CA GLY A 103 11.28 31.85 3.94
C GLY A 103 10.67 31.95 5.35
N ASP A 104 9.53 31.30 5.60
CA ASP A 104 8.85 31.33 6.90
C ASP A 104 9.40 30.25 7.85
N ASN A 105 10.26 30.69 8.76
CA ASN A 105 10.91 29.84 9.75
C ASN A 105 9.96 29.32 10.84
N ALA A 106 8.73 29.85 10.96
CA ALA A 106 7.77 29.40 11.98
C ALA A 106 7.29 27.97 11.73
N VAL A 107 7.24 27.54 10.47
CA VAL A 107 6.73 26.24 10.07
C VAL A 107 7.65 25.09 10.52
N GLY A 108 8.98 25.29 10.48
CA GLY A 108 9.96 24.27 10.91
C GLY A 108 9.86 23.92 12.40
N GLY A 109 9.61 24.92 13.26
CA GLY A 109 9.47 24.72 14.71
C GLY A 109 8.20 23.95 15.11
N ILE A 110 7.13 24.09 14.35
CA ILE A 110 5.87 23.35 14.55
C ILE A 110 6.06 21.87 14.19
N VAL A 111 6.71 21.60 13.05
CA VAL A 111 7.00 20.23 12.57
C VAL A 111 7.86 19.47 13.56
N GLY A 112 8.89 20.11 14.12
CA GLY A 112 9.77 19.49 15.13
C GLY A 112 9.02 19.02 16.38
N LYS A 113 8.04 19.79 16.87
CA LYS A 113 7.20 19.41 18.02
C LYS A 113 6.18 18.34 17.67
N MET A 114 5.69 18.31 16.43
CA MET A 114 4.75 17.29 15.96
C MET A 114 5.38 15.89 15.84
N LEU A 115 6.70 15.76 15.79
CA LEU A 115 7.38 14.45 15.69
C LEU A 115 6.97 13.47 16.80
N PHE A 116 6.79 13.95 18.03
CA PHE A 116 6.36 13.13 19.17
C PHE A 116 4.95 12.56 19.01
N VAL A 117 4.10 13.19 18.20
CA VAL A 117 2.74 12.74 17.89
C VAL A 117 2.71 11.93 16.60
N ILE A 118 3.48 12.34 15.60
CA ILE A 118 3.56 11.68 14.29
C ILE A 118 4.13 10.27 14.44
N LEU A 119 5.15 10.06 15.29
CA LEU A 119 5.82 8.77 15.42
C LEU A 119 4.86 7.67 15.95
N PRO A 120 4.12 7.85 17.06
CA PRO A 120 3.12 6.89 17.50
C PRO A 120 2.00 6.67 16.47
N LEU A 121 1.52 7.74 15.83
CA LEU A 121 0.50 7.63 14.78
C LEU A 121 1.00 6.82 13.58
N HIS A 122 2.26 6.99 13.20
CA HIS A 122 2.90 6.24 12.14
C HIS A 122 3.00 4.74 12.48
N LEU A 123 3.48 4.41 13.68
CA LEU A 123 3.58 3.03 14.16
C LEU A 123 2.19 2.36 14.21
N PHE A 124 1.17 3.08 14.66
CA PHE A 124 -0.20 2.57 14.67
C PHE A 124 -0.77 2.38 13.26
N SER A 125 -0.47 3.28 12.33
CA SER A 125 -0.82 3.14 10.91
C SER A 125 -0.15 1.89 10.30
N MET A 126 1.14 1.66 10.59
CA MET A 126 1.84 0.45 10.18
C MET A 126 1.20 -0.82 10.77
N PHE A 127 0.84 -0.81 12.05
CA PHE A 127 0.09 -1.92 12.65
C PHE A 127 -1.23 -2.21 11.90
N CYS A 128 -1.99 -1.16 11.58
CA CYS A 128 -3.22 -1.29 10.80
C CYS A 128 -2.93 -1.91 9.41
N MET A 129 -1.82 -1.53 8.77
CA MET A 129 -1.38 -2.10 7.50
C MET A 129 -1.04 -3.59 7.60
N PHE A 130 -0.29 -4.00 8.64
CA PHE A 130 -0.04 -5.41 8.90
C PHE A 130 -1.34 -6.20 9.14
N TYR A 131 -2.33 -5.59 9.79
CA TYR A 131 -3.64 -6.20 9.91
C TYR A 131 -4.34 -6.37 8.55
N GLN A 132 -4.23 -5.40 7.63
CA GLN A 132 -4.77 -5.52 6.28
C GLN A 132 -4.10 -6.68 5.50
N LEU A 133 -2.78 -6.82 5.61
CA LEU A 133 -2.00 -7.93 5.05
C LEU A 133 -2.48 -9.28 5.58
N TYR A 134 -2.61 -9.39 6.90
CA TYR A 134 -3.13 -10.59 7.58
C TYR A 134 -4.55 -10.93 7.13
N PHE A 135 -5.45 -9.96 7.14
CA PHE A 135 -6.85 -10.19 6.80
C PHE A 135 -7.01 -10.63 5.34
N THR A 136 -6.24 -10.02 4.44
CA THR A 136 -6.32 -10.28 2.99
C THR A 136 -5.74 -11.64 2.64
N SER A 137 -4.55 -11.97 3.15
CA SER A 137 -3.96 -13.31 2.99
C SER A 137 -4.88 -14.41 3.56
N LYS A 138 -5.45 -14.19 4.74
CA LYS A 138 -6.45 -15.09 5.33
C LYS A 138 -7.69 -15.22 4.46
N THR A 139 -8.17 -14.13 3.87
CA THR A 139 -9.35 -14.13 2.98
C THR A 139 -9.08 -14.97 1.74
N ILE A 140 -7.94 -14.79 1.09
CA ILE A 140 -7.52 -15.58 -0.08
C ILE A 140 -7.48 -17.06 0.28
N LYS A 141 -6.81 -17.41 1.40
CA LYS A 141 -6.65 -18.81 1.79
C LYS A 141 -7.93 -19.48 2.22
N THR A 142 -8.80 -18.76 2.92
CA THR A 142 -10.14 -19.26 3.29
C THR A 142 -10.98 -19.50 2.04
N ALA A 143 -10.88 -18.63 1.03
CA ALA A 143 -11.59 -18.80 -0.24
C ALA A 143 -11.03 -19.98 -1.07
N GLU A 144 -9.72 -20.19 -1.04
CA GLU A 144 -9.04 -21.31 -1.71
C GLU A 144 -9.42 -22.66 -1.07
N LEU A 145 -9.31 -22.78 0.25
CA LEU A 145 -9.49 -24.05 0.96
C LEU A 145 -10.93 -24.32 1.42
N LYS A 146 -11.81 -23.31 1.36
CA LYS A 146 -13.21 -23.38 1.81
C LYS A 146 -13.42 -23.87 3.26
N ARG A 147 -12.37 -23.83 4.09
CA ARG A 147 -12.39 -24.19 5.51
C ARG A 147 -11.83 -23.07 6.37
N LYS A 148 -12.01 -23.16 7.69
CA LYS A 148 -11.29 -22.33 8.65
C LYS A 148 -9.78 -22.57 8.53
N VAL A 149 -9.02 -21.48 8.42
CA VAL A 149 -7.56 -21.50 8.26
C VAL A 149 -6.84 -20.96 9.50
N THR A 150 -5.69 -21.54 9.82
CA THR A 150 -4.75 -21.04 10.84
C THR A 150 -3.74 -20.08 10.21
N PHE A 151 -2.88 -19.43 11.00
CA PHE A 151 -1.86 -18.51 10.46
C PHE A 151 -0.84 -19.23 9.55
N SER A 152 -0.42 -20.44 9.90
CA SER A 152 0.50 -21.23 9.08
C SER A 152 -0.05 -21.54 7.70
N ASP A 153 -1.37 -21.73 7.57
CA ASP A 153 -2.02 -22.00 6.27
C ASP A 153 -1.86 -20.84 5.27
N HIS A 154 -1.76 -19.58 5.72
CA HIS A 154 -1.75 -18.38 4.87
C HIS A 154 -0.51 -17.49 5.03
N MET A 155 0.52 -18.00 5.70
CA MET A 155 1.76 -17.27 5.94
C MET A 155 2.48 -16.94 4.63
N GLY A 156 2.47 -17.86 3.66
CA GLY A 156 3.05 -17.62 2.33
C GLY A 156 2.36 -16.45 1.61
N GLU A 157 1.03 -16.44 1.59
CA GLU A 157 0.25 -15.34 1.02
C GLU A 157 0.49 -14.02 1.75
N PHE A 158 0.65 -14.04 3.08
CA PHE A 158 0.97 -12.84 3.85
C PHE A 158 2.29 -12.20 3.38
N PHE A 159 3.37 -12.99 3.31
CA PHE A 159 4.68 -12.48 2.89
C PHE A 159 4.69 -12.10 1.41
N MET A 160 3.97 -12.82 0.53
CA MET A 160 3.84 -12.42 -0.87
C MET A 160 3.20 -11.04 -1.01
N ILE A 161 2.13 -10.76 -0.26
CA ILE A 161 1.50 -9.45 -0.30
C ILE A 161 2.41 -8.39 0.34
N TRP A 162 3.15 -8.74 1.39
CA TRP A 162 4.07 -7.81 2.06
C TRP A 162 5.23 -7.39 1.15
N PHE A 163 5.87 -8.33 0.44
CA PHE A 163 6.94 -8.06 -0.53
C PHE A 163 6.38 -7.62 -1.90
N PHE A 164 5.39 -6.73 -1.88
CA PHE A 164 4.88 -6.07 -3.07
C PHE A 164 6.02 -5.36 -3.83
N PRO A 165 6.04 -5.37 -5.18
CA PRO A 165 5.01 -5.89 -6.10
C PRO A 165 5.12 -7.37 -6.45
N ILE A 166 6.25 -7.99 -6.12
CA ILE A 166 6.64 -9.29 -6.68
C ILE A 166 5.59 -10.36 -6.35
N GLY A 167 5.09 -10.37 -5.11
CA GLY A 167 4.11 -11.38 -4.73
C GLY A 167 2.73 -11.21 -5.37
N ILE A 168 2.37 -10.04 -5.93
CA ILE A 168 1.10 -9.93 -6.66
C ILE A 168 1.10 -10.77 -7.93
N TRP A 169 2.23 -10.91 -8.62
CA TRP A 169 2.28 -11.78 -9.80
C TRP A 169 2.01 -13.24 -9.49
N VAL A 170 2.26 -13.67 -8.24
CA VAL A 170 1.94 -15.01 -7.77
C VAL A 170 0.50 -15.10 -7.24
N ILE A 171 0.05 -14.08 -6.51
CA ILE A 171 -1.27 -14.06 -5.87
C ILE A 171 -2.41 -13.82 -6.88
N GLN A 172 -2.21 -12.97 -7.88
CA GLN A 172 -3.27 -12.61 -8.82
C GLN A 172 -3.77 -13.82 -9.65
N PRO A 173 -2.90 -14.66 -10.25
CA PRO A 173 -3.35 -15.88 -10.91
C PRO A 173 -4.09 -16.84 -9.97
N LYS A 174 -3.65 -16.96 -8.71
CA LYS A 174 -4.34 -17.77 -7.71
C LYS A 174 -5.77 -17.27 -7.46
N ILE A 175 -5.95 -15.96 -7.31
CA ILE A 175 -7.28 -15.35 -7.16
C ILE A 175 -8.17 -15.65 -8.37
N ASN A 176 -7.62 -15.54 -9.59
CA ASN A 176 -8.38 -15.83 -10.81
C ASN A 176 -8.88 -17.29 -10.83
N ARG A 177 -8.06 -18.26 -10.38
CA ARG A 177 -8.47 -19.68 -10.28
C ARG A 177 -9.62 -19.88 -9.30
N ILE A 178 -9.59 -19.22 -8.14
CA ILE A 178 -10.68 -19.25 -7.16
C ILE A 178 -11.98 -18.71 -7.79
N VAL A 179 -11.89 -17.58 -8.51
CA VAL A 179 -13.04 -16.92 -9.14
C VAL A 179 -13.64 -17.78 -10.26
N ASN A 180 -12.80 -18.45 -11.04
CA ASN A 180 -13.22 -19.31 -12.15
C ASN A 180 -13.68 -20.71 -11.70
N GLY A 181 -13.57 -21.03 -10.39
CA GLY A 181 -13.93 -22.35 -9.87
C GLY A 181 -12.96 -23.47 -10.28
N GLU A 182 -11.76 -23.13 -10.74
CA GLU A 182 -10.71 -24.11 -11.04
C GLU A 182 -10.16 -24.67 -9.73
N ASN A 183 -10.64 -25.84 -9.32
CA ASN A 183 -10.09 -26.53 -8.16
C ASN A 183 -8.65 -26.98 -8.48
N THR A 184 -7.71 -26.68 -7.58
CA THR A 184 -6.31 -27.15 -7.67
C THR A 184 -6.16 -28.67 -7.51
N THR A 185 -7.25 -29.40 -7.27
CA THR A 185 -7.25 -30.86 -7.15
C THR A 185 -7.20 -31.61 -8.49
N ASP A 186 -7.47 -30.96 -9.62
CA ASP A 186 -7.54 -31.64 -10.93
C ASP A 186 -6.22 -31.65 -11.72
N LYS A 187 -5.09 -31.26 -11.11
CA LYS A 187 -3.77 -31.26 -11.79
C LYS A 187 -2.84 -32.41 -11.40
N ASN A 188 -3.32 -33.38 -10.62
CA ASN A 188 -2.55 -34.55 -10.17
C ASN A 188 -3.20 -35.89 -10.56
N VAL A 189 -3.81 -35.98 -11.74
CA VAL A 189 -4.19 -37.25 -12.37
C VAL A 189 -3.57 -37.33 -13.76
#